data_AF-A0A6J5U8I4-F1
#
_entry.id   AF-A0A6J5U8I4-F1
#
_cell.length_a   1.000
_cell.length_b   1.000
_cell.length_c   1.000
_cell.angle_alpha   90.00
_cell.angle_beta   90.00
_cell.angle_gamma   90.00
#
_symmetry.space_group_name_H-M   'P 1'
#
loop_
_entity.id
_entity.type
_entity.pdbx_description
1 polymer ?
#
loop_
_entity_poly.entity_id
_entity_poly.type
_entity_poly.pdbx_seq_one_letter_code
_entity_poly.pdbx_strand_id
1 'polypeptide(L)' 'MRSLKWIIACLTLFVLSQSRVSVNADLVEETCRKTTNYGLCVSSLKSDPRSSTADVKELARIALDQTLTNSVDTQARIE' A
#
# COMPACT_ATOMS: atom_id res chain seq x y z
N MET A 1 26.36 -7.92 37.81
CA MET A 1 25.82 -9.21 37.32
C MET A 1 24.29 -9.32 37.41
N ARG A 2 23.65 -8.89 38.50
CA ARG A 2 22.19 -8.98 38.68
C ARG A 2 21.41 -8.01 37.79
N SER A 3 21.88 -6.77 37.62
CA SER A 3 21.31 -5.74 36.74
C SER A 3 21.40 -6.06 35.25
N LEU A 4 22.46 -6.76 34.83
CA LEU A 4 22.67 -7.16 33.43
C LEU A 4 21.59 -8.15 32.94
N LYS A 5 21.08 -9.01 33.83
CA LYS A 5 19.98 -9.94 33.51
C LYS A 5 18.66 -9.22 33.20
N TRP A 6 18.38 -8.10 33.87
CA TRP A 6 17.17 -7.30 33.62
C TRP A 6 17.26 -6.53 32.31
N ILE A 7 18.44 -5.99 31.99
CA ILE A 7 18.69 -5.31 30.71
C ILE A 7 18.49 -6.30 29.55
N ILE A 8 19.03 -7.52 29.65
CA ILE A 8 18.84 -8.57 28.65
C ILE A 8 17.36 -8.94 28.54
N ALA A 9 16.65 -9.12 29.66
CA ALA A 9 15.22 -9.42 29.65
C ALA A 9 14.38 -8.31 28.99
N CYS A 10 14.66 -7.03 29.29
CA CYS A 10 13.98 -5.90 28.65
C CYS A 10 14.28 -5.81 27.16
N LEU A 11 15.53 -6.01 26.74
CA LEU A 11 15.90 -6.05 25.32
C LEU A 11 15.18 -7.18 24.59
N THR A 12 15.05 -8.37 25.19
CA THR A 12 14.30 -9.48 24.59
C THR A 12 12.80 -9.19 24.44
N LEU A 13 12.19 -8.52 25.44
CA LEU A 13 10.78 -8.12 25.39
C LEU A 13 10.52 -7.05 24.32
N PHE A 14 11.44 -6.09 24.17
CA PHE A 14 11.34 -5.03 23.17
C PHE A 14 11.48 -5.56 21.73
N VAL A 15 12.36 -6.54 21.50
CA VAL A 15 12.49 -7.18 20.17
C VAL A 15 11.24 -7.99 19.81
N LEU A 16 10.62 -8.69 20.78
CA LEU A 16 9.38 -9.43 20.55
C LEU A 16 8.19 -8.51 20.21
N SER A 17 8.14 -7.27 20.74
CA SER A 17 7.07 -6.32 20.41
C SER A 17 7.19 -5.72 19.01
N GLN A 18 8.40 -5.70 18.44
CA GLN A 18 8.68 -5.10 17.12
C GLN A 18 8.41 -6.06 15.95
N SER A 19 8.02 -7.32 16.21
CA SER A 19 7.94 -8.37 15.18
C SER A 19 6.73 -8.30 14.25
N ARG A 20 5.99 -7.17 14.22
CA ARG A 20 4.91 -6.96 13.23
C ARG A 20 5.32 -6.01 12.11
N VAL A 21 6.52 -6.17 11.56
CA VAL A 21 6.76 -5.70 10.20
C VAL A 21 6.12 -6.74 9.28
N SER A 22 4.86 -6.50 8.92
CA SER A 22 4.24 -7.24 7.82
C SER A 22 5.04 -6.93 6.57
N VAL A 23 5.89 -7.88 6.15
CA VAL A 23 6.41 -7.93 4.78
C VAL A 23 5.26 -8.37 3.87
N ASN A 24 4.13 -7.66 3.92
CA ASN A 24 3.24 -7.66 2.78
C ASN A 24 3.96 -6.79 1.76
N ALA A 25 4.48 -7.43 0.72
CA ALA A 25 4.82 -6.70 -0.50
C ALA A 25 3.59 -5.83 -0.82
N ASP A 26 3.81 -4.52 -0.92
CA ASP A 26 2.74 -3.57 -1.22
C ASP A 26 2.03 -4.05 -2.49
N LEU A 27 0.79 -4.52 -2.36
CA LEU A 27 0.06 -5.14 -3.46
C LEU A 27 -0.16 -4.15 -4.61
N VAL A 28 -0.17 -2.85 -4.29
CA VAL A 28 -0.16 -1.77 -5.28
C VAL A 28 1.13 -1.85 -6.10
N GLU A 29 2.29 -1.98 -5.46
CA GLU A 29 3.59 -2.07 -6.15
C GLU A 29 3.66 -3.31 -7.04
N GLU A 30 3.19 -4.47 -6.56
CA GLU A 30 3.18 -5.70 -7.35
C GLU A 30 2.24 -5.59 -8.57
N THR A 31 1.06 -5.02 -8.37
CA THR A 31 0.07 -4.79 -9.43
C THR A 31 0.61 -3.82 -10.46
N CYS A 32 1.17 -2.68 -10.02
CA CYS A 32 1.67 -1.64 -10.91
C CYS A 32 2.88 -2.08 -11.73
N ARG A 33 3.70 -3.01 -11.23
CA ARG A 33 4.82 -3.58 -12.00
C ARG A 33 4.36 -4.38 -13.24
N LYS A 34 3.09 -4.79 -13.27
CA LYS A 34 2.48 -5.51 -14.41
C LYS A 34 1.81 -4.56 -15.41
N THR A 35 1.82 -3.25 -15.16
CA THR A 35 1.20 -2.24 -16.04
C THR A 35 2.22 -1.63 -17.00
N THR A 36 1.73 -1.02 -18.07
CA THR A 36 2.57 -0.29 -19.04
C THR A 36 3.13 1.03 -18.50
N ASN A 37 2.46 1.63 -17.51
CA ASN A 37 2.91 2.86 -16.88
C ASN A 37 2.83 2.74 -15.35
N TYR A 38 3.94 2.24 -14.78
CA TYR A 38 4.09 2.01 -13.35
C TYR A 38 3.88 3.29 -12.52
N GLY A 39 4.48 4.41 -12.92
CA GLY A 39 4.39 5.67 -12.17
C GLY A 39 2.96 6.20 -12.10
N LEU A 40 2.25 6.18 -13.24
CA LEU A 40 0.84 6.53 -13.29
C LEU A 40 0.04 5.59 -12.39
N CYS A 41 0.20 4.27 -12.53
CA CYS A 41 -0.51 3.29 -11.71
C CYS A 41 -0.33 3.52 -10.20
N VAL A 42 0.91 3.69 -9.73
CA VAL A 42 1.19 3.90 -8.30
C VAL A 42 0.55 5.19 -7.82
N SER A 43 0.71 6.29 -8.57
CA SER A 43 0.12 7.59 -8.20
C SER A 43 -1.41 7.54 -8.16
N SER A 44 -2.02 6.87 -9.14
CA SER A 44 -3.46 6.68 -9.23
C SER A 44 -3.94 5.83 -8.06
N LEU A 45 -3.49 4.59 -7.90
CA LEU A 45 -3.99 3.71 -6.83
C LEU A 45 -3.71 4.27 -5.42
N LYS A 46 -2.51 4.81 -5.14
CA LYS A 46 -2.19 5.36 -3.81
C LYS A 46 -2.94 6.64 -3.47
N SER A 47 -3.57 7.31 -4.44
CA SER A 47 -4.44 8.47 -4.18
C SER A 47 -5.77 8.08 -3.53
N ASP A 48 -6.21 6.83 -3.68
CA ASP A 48 -7.40 6.30 -3.02
C ASP A 48 -7.00 5.63 -1.68
N PRO A 49 -7.53 6.09 -0.52
CA PRO A 49 -7.17 5.53 0.78
C PRO A 49 -7.55 4.04 0.94
N ARG A 50 -8.53 3.55 0.16
CA ARG A 50 -8.93 2.13 0.15
C ARG A 50 -7.80 1.21 -0.29
N SER A 51 -6.86 1.69 -1.10
CA SER A 51 -5.73 0.91 -1.61
C SER A 51 -4.79 0.39 -0.53
N SER A 52 -4.77 1.01 0.65
CA SER A 52 -3.90 0.60 1.77
C SER A 52 -4.21 -0.79 2.33
N THR A 53 -5.45 -1.26 2.18
CA THR A 53 -5.90 -2.57 2.67
C THR A 53 -6.61 -3.40 1.58
N ALA A 54 -6.55 -2.94 0.33
CA ALA A 54 -7.24 -3.57 -0.79
C ALA A 54 -6.60 -4.90 -1.18
N ASP A 55 -7.43 -5.87 -1.54
CA ASP A 55 -7.00 -7.03 -2.33
C ASP A 55 -6.97 -6.68 -3.83
N VAL A 56 -6.56 -7.62 -4.68
CA VAL A 56 -6.46 -7.37 -6.14
C VAL A 56 -7.81 -6.97 -6.75
N LYS A 57 -8.92 -7.50 -6.23
CA LYS A 57 -10.26 -7.20 -6.74
C LYS A 57 -10.66 -5.78 -6.39
N GLU A 58 -10.39 -5.33 -5.17
CA GLU A 58 -10.65 -3.96 -4.75
C GLU A 58 -9.71 -2.97 -5.48
N LEU A 59 -8.43 -3.31 -5.68
CA LEU A 59 -7.53 -2.50 -6.52
C LEU A 59 -8.03 -2.34 -7.95
N ALA A 60 -8.61 -3.39 -8.55
CA ALA A 60 -9.23 -3.31 -9.86
C ALA A 60 -10.45 -2.38 -9.87
N ARG A 61 -11.29 -2.41 -8.82
CA ARG A 61 -12.42 -1.47 -8.68
C ARG A 61 -11.94 -0.03 -8.58
N ILE A 62 -10.93 0.25 -7.76
CA ILE A 62 -10.34 1.58 -7.61
C ILE A 62 -9.81 2.09 -8.96
N ALA A 63 -9.10 1.26 -9.71
CA ALA A 63 -8.61 1.63 -11.05
C ALA A 63 -9.74 1.98 -12.02
N LEU A 64 -10.85 1.23 -11.99
CA LEU A 64 -12.04 1.50 -12.82
C LEU A 64 -12.75 2.80 -12.41
N ASP A 65 -12.93 3.04 -11.10
CA ASP A 65 -13.54 4.26 -10.58
C ASP A 65 -12.75 5.52 -11.03
N GLN A 66 -11.43 5.45 -10.95
CA GLN A 66 -10.54 6.53 -11.39
C GLN A 66 -10.57 6.72 -12.90
N THR A 67 -10.58 5.62 -13.67
CA THR A 67 -10.70 5.67 -15.13
C THR A 67 -12.00 6.37 -15.53
N LEU A 68 -13.12 5.99 -14.94
CA LEU A 68 -14.42 6.61 -15.21
C LEU A 68 -14.42 8.10 -14.90
N THR A 69 -13.87 8.49 -13.74
CA THR A 69 -13.77 9.89 -13.32
C THR A 69 -12.95 10.70 -14.34
N ASN A 70 -11.78 10.21 -14.73
CA ASN A 70 -10.91 10.87 -15.69
C ASN A 70 -11.51 10.92 -17.11
N SER A 71 -12.26 9.88 -17.51
CA SER A 71 -12.97 9.86 -18.80
C SER A 71 -14.08 10.90 -18.86
N VAL A 72 -14.86 11.06 -17.78
CA VAL A 72 -15.91 12.10 -17.71
C VAL A 72 -15.31 13.51 -17.72
N ASP A 73 -14.23 13.73 -16.96
CA ASP A 73 -13.50 15.01 -17.00
C ASP A 73 -12.97 15.30 -18.42
N THR A 74 -12.38 14.30 -19.07
CA THR A 74 -11.88 14.44 -20.44
C THR A 74 -13.01 14.75 -21.43
N GLN A 75 -14.16 14.08 -21.31
CA GLN A 75 -15.33 14.31 -22.15
C GLN A 75 -15.82 15.77 -22.03
N ALA A 76 -15.90 16.29 -20.81
CA ALA A 76 -16.32 17.68 -20.56
C ALA A 76 -15.35 18.73 -21.11
N ARG A 77 -14.10 18.35 -21.45
CA ARG A 77 -13.11 19.25 -22.04
C ARG A 77 -13.15 19.29 -23.57
N ILE A 78 -13.85 18.35 -24.21
CA ILE A 78 -13.93 18.25 -25.67
C ILE A 78 -15.33 18.53 -26.24
N GLU A 79 -16.35 18.57 -25.37
CA GLU A 79 -17.69 19.10 -25.68
C GLU A 79 -17.72 20.62 -25.56
#